data_AF-A0A7X6DA34-F1
#
_entry.id   AF-A0A7X6DA34-F1
#
_cell.length_a   1.000
_cell.length_b   1.000
_cell.length_c   1.000
_cell.angle_alpha   90.00
_cell.angle_beta   90.00
_cell.angle_gamma   90.00
#
_symmetry.space_group_name_H-M   'P 1'
#
loop_
_entity.id
_entity.type
_entity.pdbx_description
1 polymer ?
#
loop_
_entity_poly.entity_id
_entity_poly.type
_entity_poly.pdbx_seq_one_letter_code
_entity_poly.pdbx_strand_id
1 'polypeptide(L)'
;MTNQLIEKANHFLSYFSLNRYVEKPLYELDLNQESMIDYIKRENLFIYLNDMNPLVFVNQVTFIDVLVSARAYVKLHNLDEDYYCNDMNLIEVLLYIEQNGNHQDFINEMTTQTGYQFETFEDILNCLTIKVMDMPVGDQLPLSTFLQAYLCLIDKAKALKESL
;
A
#
# COMPACT_ATOMS: atom_id res chain seq x y z
N MET A 1 -12.77 25.91 -5.14
CA MET A 1 -11.87 25.21 -4.20
C MET A 1 -11.61 23.77 -4.63
N THR A 2 -12.62 23.04 -5.10
CA THR A 2 -12.50 21.62 -5.53
C THR A 2 -11.53 21.38 -6.69
N ASN A 3 -11.53 22.24 -7.73
CA ASN A 3 -10.55 22.13 -8.82
C ASN A 3 -9.09 22.30 -8.38
N GLN A 4 -8.82 23.16 -7.38
CA GLN A 4 -7.46 23.33 -6.84
C GLN A 4 -7.00 22.13 -6.01
N LEU A 5 -7.91 21.40 -5.37
CA LEU A 5 -7.60 20.16 -4.66
C LEU A 5 -7.24 19.04 -5.64
N ILE A 6 -8.02 18.90 -6.72
CA ILE A 6 -7.77 17.92 -7.78
C ILE A 6 -6.43 18.20 -8.48
N GLU A 7 -6.13 19.46 -8.80
CA GLU A 7 -4.84 19.86 -9.39
C GLU A 7 -3.66 19.53 -8.47
N LYS A 8 -3.77 19.83 -7.18
CA LYS A 8 -2.74 19.49 -6.19
C LYS A 8 -2.54 17.99 -6.05
N ALA A 9 -3.63 17.22 -6.02
CA ALA A 9 -3.57 15.76 -5.97
C ALA A 9 -2.86 15.20 -7.21
N ASN A 10 -3.26 15.63 -8.41
CA ASN A 10 -2.62 15.19 -9.65
C ASN A 10 -1.13 15.57 -9.70
N HIS A 11 -0.77 16.76 -9.19
CA HIS A 11 0.61 17.18 -9.11
C HIS A 11 1.44 16.34 -8.14
N PHE A 12 0.90 16.00 -6.96
CA PHE A 12 1.56 15.08 -6.03
C PHE A 12 1.74 13.68 -6.64
N LEU A 13 0.68 13.13 -7.21
CA LEU A 13 0.67 11.80 -7.80
C LEU A 13 1.61 11.67 -9.00
N SER A 14 1.89 12.75 -9.74
CA SER A 14 2.78 12.71 -10.91
C SER A 14 4.26 12.47 -10.58
N TYR A 15 4.69 12.74 -9.34
CA TYR A 15 6.07 12.52 -8.91
C TYR A 15 6.43 11.06 -8.66
N PHE A 16 5.44 10.16 -8.63
CA PHE A 16 5.67 8.75 -8.37
C PHE A 16 6.38 8.09 -9.55
N SER A 17 7.53 7.47 -9.28
CA SER A 17 8.32 6.70 -10.27
C SER A 17 7.49 5.62 -10.96
N LEU A 18 6.52 5.03 -10.24
CA LEU A 18 5.60 4.02 -10.75
C LEU A 18 4.92 4.44 -12.06
N ASN A 19 4.62 5.73 -12.23
CA ASN A 19 3.96 6.26 -13.43
C ASN A 19 4.73 6.02 -14.73
N ARG A 20 6.02 5.70 -14.67
CA ARG A 20 6.84 5.37 -15.84
C ARG A 20 6.66 3.93 -16.33
N TYR A 21 6.03 3.09 -15.51
CA TYR A 21 6.01 1.64 -15.67
C TYR A 21 4.60 1.05 -15.82
N VAL A 22 3.58 1.90 -15.76
CA VAL A 22 2.16 1.53 -15.87
C VAL A 22 1.55 2.18 -17.10
N GLU A 23 0.54 1.56 -17.69
CA GLU A 23 -0.17 2.10 -18.84
C GLU A 23 -1.02 3.31 -18.44
N LYS A 24 -1.71 3.22 -17.30
CA LYS A 24 -2.48 4.33 -16.73
C LYS A 24 -1.75 4.89 -15.51
N PRO A 25 -1.16 6.10 -15.60
CA PRO A 25 -0.51 6.75 -14.46
C PRO A 25 -1.48 7.00 -13.28
N LEU A 26 -0.96 7.03 -12.06
CA LEU A 26 -1.75 7.23 -10.84
C LEU A 26 -2.56 8.53 -10.88
N TYR A 27 -1.99 9.62 -11.39
CA TYR A 27 -2.70 10.91 -11.49
C TYR A 27 -3.89 10.89 -12.47
N GLU A 28 -3.99 9.88 -13.34
CA GLU A 28 -5.12 9.66 -14.25
C GLU A 28 -6.18 8.71 -13.67
N LEU A 29 -5.88 8.05 -12.55
CA LEU A 29 -6.82 7.16 -11.87
C LEU A 29 -7.97 7.95 -11.21
N ASP A 30 -9.18 7.43 -11.40
CA ASP A 30 -10.42 7.90 -10.77
C ASP A 30 -11.09 6.70 -10.09
N LEU A 31 -11.06 6.68 -8.76
CA LEU A 31 -11.61 5.59 -7.96
C LEU A 31 -13.14 5.53 -7.96
N ASN A 32 -13.83 6.50 -8.57
CA ASN A 32 -15.27 6.38 -8.83
C ASN A 32 -15.58 5.48 -10.05
N GLN A 33 -14.58 5.14 -10.86
CA GLN A 33 -14.74 4.37 -12.10
C GLN A 33 -14.04 3.00 -12.07
N GLU A 34 -12.94 2.89 -11.34
CA GLU A 34 -12.11 1.67 -11.24
C GLU A 34 -11.64 1.50 -9.79
N SER A 35 -11.76 0.30 -9.23
CA SER A 35 -11.22 0.04 -7.89
C SER A 35 -9.70 -0.04 -7.89
N MET A 36 -9.05 0.18 -6.75
CA MET A 36 -7.59 0.04 -6.67
C MET A 36 -7.14 -1.41 -6.92
N ILE A 37 -7.91 -2.41 -6.48
CA ILE A 37 -7.61 -3.81 -6.80
C ILE A 37 -7.62 -4.04 -8.30
N ASP A 38 -8.64 -3.52 -9.00
CA ASP A 38 -8.73 -3.71 -10.46
C ASP A 38 -7.57 -3.02 -11.18
N TYR A 39 -7.19 -1.82 -10.71
CA TYR A 39 -6.02 -1.12 -11.20
C TYR A 39 -4.72 -1.92 -10.99
N ILE A 40 -4.49 -2.43 -9.77
CA ILE A 40 -3.33 -3.25 -9.43
C ILE A 40 -3.25 -4.49 -10.32
N LYS A 41 -4.37 -5.19 -10.53
CA LYS A 41 -4.45 -6.36 -11.42
C LYS A 41 -4.18 -6.00 -12.87
N ARG A 42 -4.81 -4.95 -13.39
CA ARG A 42 -4.67 -4.52 -14.79
C ARG A 42 -3.24 -4.11 -15.11
N GLU A 43 -2.59 -3.38 -14.20
CA GLU A 43 -1.22 -2.89 -14.34
C GLU A 43 -0.16 -3.94 -13.92
N ASN A 44 -0.56 -5.15 -13.55
CA ASN A 44 0.31 -6.23 -13.06
C ASN A 44 1.22 -5.79 -11.90
N LEU A 45 0.65 -5.02 -10.97
CA LEU A 45 1.33 -4.57 -9.76
C LEU A 45 1.25 -5.65 -8.69
N PHE A 46 2.32 -5.82 -7.94
CA PHE A 46 2.35 -6.70 -6.79
C PHE A 46 3.13 -6.06 -5.63
N ILE A 47 2.68 -6.35 -4.41
CA ILE A 47 3.39 -5.97 -3.20
C ILE A 47 4.50 -6.97 -2.95
N TYR A 48 5.69 -6.49 -2.64
CA TYR A 48 6.84 -7.33 -2.32
C TYR A 48 7.72 -6.69 -1.25
N LEU A 49 8.77 -7.39 -0.85
CA LEU A 49 9.80 -6.83 0.02
C LEU A 49 10.57 -5.71 -0.69
N ASN A 50 10.87 -4.66 0.07
CA ASN A 50 11.75 -3.58 -0.34
C ASN A 50 13.20 -3.97 -0.05
N ASP A 51 13.92 -4.45 -1.06
CA ASP A 51 15.29 -4.95 -0.93
C ASP A 51 16.31 -3.88 -0.48
N MET A 52 15.94 -2.60 -0.55
CA MET A 52 16.77 -1.49 -0.03
C MET A 52 16.63 -1.31 1.49
N ASN A 53 15.63 -1.90 2.11
CA ASN A 53 15.43 -1.82 3.56
C ASN A 53 16.44 -2.74 4.28
N PRO A 54 17.20 -2.24 5.27
CA PRO A 54 18.19 -3.06 5.98
C PRO A 54 17.63 -4.34 6.60
N LEU A 55 16.40 -4.30 7.12
CA LEU A 55 15.75 -5.47 7.75
C LEU A 55 15.44 -6.56 6.73
N VAL A 56 15.07 -6.16 5.51
CA VAL A 56 14.85 -7.07 4.39
C VAL A 56 16.19 -7.62 3.89
N PHE A 57 17.18 -6.73 3.67
CA PHE A 57 18.48 -7.10 3.13
C PHE A 57 19.21 -8.17 3.97
N VAL A 58 19.09 -8.09 5.30
CA VAL A 58 19.68 -9.10 6.21
C VAL A 58 18.76 -10.29 6.49
N ASN A 59 17.62 -10.39 5.78
CA ASN A 59 16.58 -11.42 5.97
C ASN A 59 16.00 -11.47 7.39
N GLN A 60 15.94 -10.33 8.09
CA GLN A 60 15.25 -10.22 9.38
C GLN A 60 13.72 -10.23 9.21
N VAL A 61 13.25 -9.80 8.04
CA VAL A 61 11.83 -9.77 7.67
C VAL A 61 11.67 -10.47 6.33
N THR A 62 10.77 -11.44 6.27
CA THR A 62 10.39 -12.12 5.04
C THR A 62 8.96 -11.77 4.64
N PHE A 63 8.63 -12.01 3.37
CA PHE A 63 7.27 -11.74 2.88
C PHE A 63 6.24 -12.68 3.54
N ILE A 64 6.67 -13.89 3.90
CA ILE A 64 5.82 -14.85 4.62
C ILE A 64 5.43 -14.30 5.99
N ASP A 65 6.37 -13.68 6.72
CA ASP A 65 6.10 -13.07 8.03
C ASP A 65 4.99 -12.04 7.92
N VAL A 66 5.07 -11.18 6.90
CA VAL A 66 4.07 -10.13 6.63
C VAL A 66 2.70 -10.72 6.33
N LEU A 67 2.61 -11.74 5.46
CA LEU A 67 1.35 -12.39 5.12
C LEU A 67 0.73 -13.10 6.33
N VAL A 68 1.55 -13.76 7.17
CA VAL A 68 1.08 -14.43 8.38
C VAL A 68 0.57 -13.42 9.40
N SER A 69 1.29 -12.31 9.64
CA SER A 69 0.85 -11.24 10.52
C SER A 69 -0.43 -10.57 10.04
N ALA A 70 -0.57 -10.33 8.73
CA ALA A 70 -1.79 -9.76 8.15
C ALA A 70 -2.99 -10.69 8.31
N ARG A 71 -2.79 -11.99 8.12
CA ARG A 71 -3.83 -12.99 8.37
C ARG A 71 -4.22 -13.08 9.85
N ALA A 72 -3.25 -13.01 10.75
CA ALA A 72 -3.52 -13.01 12.20
C ALA A 72 -4.34 -11.77 12.61
N TYR A 73 -3.98 -10.60 12.07
CA TYR A 73 -4.72 -9.35 12.26
C TYR A 73 -6.17 -9.44 11.76
N VAL A 74 -6.38 -9.90 10.51
CA VAL A 74 -7.72 -10.11 9.92
C VAL A 74 -8.59 -10.97 10.84
N LYS A 75 -8.04 -12.07 11.35
CA LYS A 75 -8.74 -12.97 12.29
C LYS A 75 -9.04 -12.29 13.63
N LEU A 76 -8.09 -11.55 14.19
CA LEU A 76 -8.25 -10.86 15.48
C LEU A 76 -9.40 -9.85 15.43
N HIS A 77 -9.56 -9.15 14.29
CA HIS A 77 -10.57 -8.13 14.11
C HIS A 77 -11.87 -8.63 13.45
N ASN A 78 -12.02 -9.94 13.24
CA ASN A 78 -13.17 -10.55 12.55
C ASN A 78 -13.50 -9.89 11.21
N LEU A 79 -12.46 -9.53 10.44
CA LEU A 79 -12.64 -9.09 9.07
C LEU A 79 -13.02 -10.32 8.23
N ASP A 80 -13.91 -10.12 7.26
CA ASP A 80 -14.60 -11.20 6.52
C ASP A 80 -13.63 -12.28 6.01
N GLU A 81 -13.96 -13.57 6.21
CA GLU A 81 -13.06 -14.70 5.91
C GLU A 81 -12.71 -14.83 4.42
N ASP A 82 -13.49 -14.17 3.54
CA ASP A 82 -13.22 -14.07 2.10
C ASP A 82 -11.97 -13.22 1.77
N TYR A 83 -11.42 -12.48 2.75
CA TYR A 83 -10.05 -11.95 2.70
C TYR A 83 -9.04 -13.08 2.89
N TYR A 84 -8.90 -13.97 1.90
CA TYR A 84 -7.66 -14.73 1.77
C TYR A 84 -6.53 -13.71 1.59
N CYS A 85 -5.70 -13.51 2.62
CA CYS A 85 -4.60 -12.57 2.57
C CYS A 85 -3.54 -13.11 1.61
N ASN A 86 -3.66 -12.73 0.35
CA ASN A 86 -2.62 -12.82 -0.66
C ASN A 86 -2.00 -11.43 -0.86
N ASP A 87 -0.94 -11.38 -1.63
CA ASP A 87 -0.26 -10.17 -2.08
C ASP A 87 -1.21 -9.08 -2.61
N MET A 88 -2.28 -9.45 -3.33
CA MET A 88 -3.27 -8.49 -3.84
C MET A 88 -4.17 -7.90 -2.74
N ASN A 89 -4.62 -8.70 -1.78
CA ASN A 89 -5.50 -8.27 -0.70
C ASN A 89 -4.74 -7.60 0.46
N LEU A 90 -3.41 -7.79 0.52
CA LEU A 90 -2.56 -7.20 1.55
C LEU A 90 -2.67 -5.66 1.57
N ILE A 91 -2.79 -5.01 0.41
CA ILE A 91 -2.91 -3.55 0.35
C ILE A 91 -4.17 -3.04 1.07
N GLU A 92 -5.28 -3.76 0.96
CA GLU A 92 -6.55 -3.39 1.58
C GLU A 92 -6.50 -3.57 3.09
N VAL A 93 -5.87 -4.66 3.56
CA VAL A 93 -5.64 -4.88 4.99
C VAL A 93 -4.77 -3.77 5.57
N LEU A 94 -3.66 -3.41 4.89
CA LEU A 94 -2.76 -2.34 5.36
C LEU A 94 -3.44 -0.96 5.33
N LEU A 95 -4.25 -0.68 4.31
CA LEU A 95 -5.05 0.54 4.26
C LEU A 95 -6.10 0.58 5.37
N TYR A 96 -6.76 -0.54 5.65
CA TYR A 96 -7.72 -0.65 6.75
C TYR A 96 -7.05 -0.36 8.09
N ILE A 97 -5.86 -0.90 8.34
CA ILE A 97 -5.06 -0.63 9.54
C ILE A 97 -4.78 0.88 9.65
N GLU A 98 -4.26 1.49 8.58
CA GLU A 98 -3.94 2.93 8.53
C GLU A 98 -5.15 3.82 8.83
N GLN A 99 -6.31 3.51 8.23
CA GLN A 99 -7.52 4.31 8.38
C GLN A 99 -8.18 4.17 9.76
N ASN A 100 -8.01 3.02 10.42
CA ASN A 100 -8.63 2.74 11.71
C ASN A 100 -7.70 2.98 12.91
N GLY A 101 -6.42 3.29 12.67
CA GLY A 101 -5.45 3.62 13.73
C GLY A 101 -5.06 2.45 14.65
N ASN A 102 -5.41 1.22 14.29
CA ASN A 102 -5.12 0.00 15.06
C ASN A 102 -3.71 -0.54 14.77
N HIS A 103 -2.73 0.37 14.72
CA HIS A 103 -1.37 0.08 14.29
C HIS A 103 -0.66 -0.88 15.25
N GLN A 104 -0.91 -0.74 16.56
CA GLN A 104 -0.21 -1.50 17.59
C GLN A 104 -0.47 -2.99 17.49
N ASP A 105 -1.70 -3.41 17.17
CA ASP A 105 -2.04 -4.83 17.05
C ASP A 105 -1.24 -5.48 15.92
N PHE A 106 -1.14 -4.81 14.77
CA PHE A 106 -0.33 -5.32 13.66
C PHE A 106 1.17 -5.29 13.95
N ILE A 107 1.66 -4.25 14.64
CA ILE A 107 3.06 -4.18 15.11
C ILE A 107 3.39 -5.36 16.03
N ASN A 108 2.48 -5.70 16.94
CA ASN A 108 2.65 -6.83 17.85
C ASN A 108 2.70 -8.16 17.09
N GLU A 109 1.84 -8.34 16.08
CA GLU A 109 1.87 -9.53 15.23
C GLU A 109 3.17 -9.64 14.44
N MET A 110 3.64 -8.55 13.82
CA MET A 110 4.93 -8.52 13.10
C MET A 110 6.11 -8.81 14.03
N THR A 111 6.09 -8.24 15.23
CA THR A 111 7.11 -8.48 16.26
C THR A 111 7.13 -9.94 16.70
N THR A 112 5.94 -10.56 16.81
CA THR A 112 5.81 -11.98 17.18
C THR A 112 6.37 -12.91 16.10
N GLN A 113 6.11 -12.63 14.81
CA GLN A 113 6.60 -13.47 13.72
C GLN A 113 8.11 -13.31 13.48
N THR A 114 8.61 -12.07 13.55
CA THR A 114 10.00 -11.75 13.16
C THR A 114 10.98 -11.75 14.33
N GLY A 115 10.50 -11.59 15.57
CA GLY A 115 11.34 -11.31 16.75
C GLY A 115 11.94 -9.91 16.79
N TYR A 116 11.71 -9.07 15.77
CA TYR A 116 12.19 -7.70 15.69
C TYR A 116 11.16 -6.73 16.27
N GLN A 117 11.62 -5.75 17.06
CA GLN A 117 10.75 -4.73 17.67
C GLN A 117 10.58 -3.56 16.70
N PHE A 118 9.44 -3.48 16.02
CA PHE A 118 9.09 -2.32 15.20
C PHE A 118 8.57 -1.19 16.10
N GLU A 119 9.05 0.03 15.89
CA GLU A 119 8.60 1.21 16.65
C GLU A 119 7.29 1.77 16.10
N THR A 120 7.13 1.72 14.78
CA THR A 120 5.98 2.29 14.08
C THR A 120 5.42 1.36 13.00
N PHE A 121 4.18 1.62 12.59
CA PHE A 121 3.58 0.95 11.44
C PHE A 121 4.30 1.31 10.13
N GLU A 122 4.80 2.54 10.04
CA GLU A 122 5.58 3.01 8.90
C GLU A 122 6.88 2.21 8.72
N ASP A 123 7.53 1.78 9.81
CA ASP A 123 8.72 0.91 9.73
C ASP A 123 8.42 -0.42 9.02
N ILE A 124 7.24 -0.99 9.27
CA ILE A 124 6.79 -2.22 8.62
C ILE A 124 6.48 -1.93 7.14
N LEU A 125 5.75 -0.85 6.85
CA LEU A 125 5.43 -0.45 5.49
C LEU A 125 6.69 -0.15 4.66
N ASN A 126 7.74 0.35 5.30
CA ASN A 126 9.04 0.63 4.67
C ASN A 126 9.82 -0.65 4.32
N CYS A 127 9.47 -1.80 4.91
CA CYS A 127 9.97 -3.11 4.50
C CYS A 127 9.29 -3.63 3.23
N LEU A 128 8.23 -2.98 2.77
CA LEU A 128 7.45 -3.36 1.60
C LEU A 128 7.58 -2.31 0.49
N THR A 129 7.29 -2.74 -0.72
CA THR A 129 7.16 -1.89 -1.92
C THR A 129 6.04 -2.43 -2.81
N ILE A 130 5.56 -1.59 -3.73
CA ILE A 130 4.72 -2.03 -4.84
C ILE A 130 5.50 -1.85 -6.14
N LYS A 131 5.49 -2.87 -6.99
CA LYS A 131 6.27 -2.86 -8.23
C LYS A 131 5.62 -3.64 -9.36
N VAL A 132 6.10 -3.38 -10.58
CA VAL A 132 6.01 -4.32 -11.72
C VAL A 132 7.28 -5.19 -11.75
N MET A 133 7.23 -6.32 -12.46
CA MET A 133 8.29 -7.35 -12.44
C MET A 133 9.70 -6.80 -12.76
N ASP A 134 9.80 -5.90 -13.73
CA ASP A 134 11.07 -5.38 -14.24
C ASP A 134 11.42 -3.97 -13.72
N MET A 135 10.73 -3.49 -12.67
CA MET A 135 10.99 -2.16 -12.11
C MET A 135 12.38 -2.13 -11.43
N PRO A 136 13.29 -1.22 -11.80
CA PRO A 136 14.58 -1.09 -11.13
C PRO A 136 14.44 -0.81 -9.63
N VAL A 137 15.26 -1.44 -8.80
CA VAL A 137 15.20 -1.29 -7.33
C VAL A 137 15.29 0.18 -6.89
N GLY A 138 16.11 1.00 -7.56
CA GLY A 138 16.23 2.43 -7.26
C GLY A 138 14.99 3.27 -7.55
N ASP A 139 14.07 2.75 -8.36
CA ASP A 139 12.80 3.40 -8.67
C ASP A 139 11.67 2.84 -7.77
N GLN A 140 11.87 1.73 -7.07
CA GLN A 140 10.87 1.13 -6.17
C GLN A 140 10.74 2.00 -4.91
N LEU A 141 9.54 2.52 -4.67
CA LEU A 141 9.26 3.34 -3.49
C LEU A 141 8.76 2.48 -2.33
N PRO A 142 9.05 2.85 -1.08
CA PRO A 142 8.44 2.21 0.09
C PRO A 142 6.91 2.20 0.00
N LEU A 143 6.28 1.14 0.48
CA LEU A 143 4.82 0.98 0.40
C LEU A 143 4.08 2.08 1.18
N SER A 144 4.71 2.63 2.22
CA SER A 144 4.23 3.82 2.95
C SER A 144 3.91 4.99 2.01
N THR A 145 4.79 5.24 1.03
CA THR A 145 4.63 6.31 0.05
C THR A 145 3.47 6.00 -0.90
N PHE A 146 3.32 4.73 -1.31
CA PHE A 146 2.18 4.32 -2.15
C PHE A 146 0.83 4.39 -1.41
N LEU A 147 0.78 4.04 -0.12
CA LEU A 147 -0.43 4.19 0.68
C LEU A 147 -0.87 5.66 0.80
N GLN A 148 0.07 6.60 0.90
CA GLN A 148 -0.23 8.03 0.82
C GLN A 148 -0.83 8.43 -0.55
N ALA A 149 -0.32 7.86 -1.65
CA ALA A 149 -0.93 8.05 -2.97
C ALA A 149 -2.36 7.50 -3.02
N TYR A 150 -2.60 6.32 -2.44
CA TYR A 150 -3.94 5.74 -2.39
C TYR A 150 -4.91 6.61 -1.57
N LEU A 151 -4.51 7.07 -0.38
CA LEU A 151 -5.33 8.01 0.41
C LEU A 151 -5.62 9.30 -0.38
N CYS A 152 -4.62 9.84 -1.08
CA CYS A 152 -4.80 11.00 -1.95
C CYS A 152 -5.80 10.74 -3.09
N LEU A 153 -5.77 9.55 -3.69
CA LEU A 153 -6.73 9.15 -4.73
C LEU A 153 -8.16 9.02 -4.19
N ILE A 154 -8.33 8.53 -2.96
CA ILE A 154 -9.63 8.47 -2.29
C ILE A 154 -10.20 9.88 -2.11
N ASP A 155 -9.39 10.82 -1.65
CA ASP A 155 -9.82 12.21 -1.44
C ASP A 155 -10.08 12.93 -2.78
N LYS A 156 -9.27 12.66 -3.81
CA LYS A 156 -9.51 13.12 -5.18
C LYS A 156 -10.86 12.60 -5.70
N ALA A 157 -11.17 11.32 -5.49
CA ALA A 157 -12.43 10.73 -5.93
C ALA A 157 -13.65 11.35 -5.23
N LYS A 158 -13.57 11.61 -3.92
CA LYS A 158 -14.61 12.35 -3.17
C LYS A 158 -14.83 13.75 -3.76
N ALA A 159 -13.74 14.49 -3.99
CA ALA A 159 -13.79 15.84 -4.55
C ALA A 159 -14.40 15.88 -5.97
N LEU A 160 -14.08 14.89 -6.81
CA LEU A 160 -14.68 14.76 -8.15
C LEU A 160 -16.20 14.55 -8.08
N LYS A 161 -16.65 13.68 -7.17
CA LYS A 161 -18.08 13.39 -6.98
C LYS A 161 -18.87 14.60 -6.49
N GLU A 162 -18.28 15.44 -5.64
CA GLU A 162 -18.88 16.68 -5.16
C GLU A 162 -18.93 17.80 -6.22
N SER A 163 -18.16 17.66 -7.31
CA SER A 163 -18.08 18.64 -8.40
C SER A 163 -19.07 18.38 -9.55
N LEU A 164 -19.74 17.22 -9.55
CA LEU A 164 -20.73 16.78 -10.54
C LEU A 164 -22.16 17.11 -10.07
#